data_AF-A0A525BZH0-F1
#
_entry.id   AF-A0A525BZH0-F1
#
_cell.length_a   1.000
_cell.length_b   1.000
_cell.length_c   1.000
_cell.angle_alpha   90.00
_cell.angle_beta   90.00
_cell.angle_gamma   90.00
#
_symmetry.space_group_name_H-M   'P 1'
#
loop_
_entity.id
_entity.type
_entity.pdbx_description
1 polymer ?
#
loop_
_entity_poly.entity_id
_entity_poly.type
_entity_poly.pdbx_seq_one_letter_code
_entity_poly.pdbx_strand_id
1 'polypeptide(L)'
;MKKFTTKSYACTKCRKTFKKRAFAQDKKRKWSPTGYSFKCTNCGNIMFEAGTAFKAPKQSDKKQWQKIEVLLLSGYKFNAGYGNPFKK
;
A
#
# COMPACT_ATOMS: atom_id res chain seq x y z
N MET A 1 14.02 -0.35 -17.46
CA MET A 1 13.25 0.67 -16.70
C MET A 1 12.02 0.02 -16.07
N LYS A 2 11.71 0.32 -14.80
CA LYS A 2 10.60 -0.32 -14.05
C LYS A 2 9.24 0.09 -14.65
N LYS A 3 8.59 -0.82 -15.38
CA LYS A 3 7.29 -0.62 -16.06
C LYS A 3 6.08 -0.78 -15.13
N PHE A 4 6.26 -0.57 -13.82
CA PHE A 4 5.21 -0.72 -12.83
C PHE A 4 5.51 0.11 -11.59
N THR A 5 4.47 0.67 -10.97
CA THR A 5 4.53 1.29 -9.65
C THR A 5 3.99 0.31 -8.62
N THR A 6 4.51 0.37 -7.40
CA THR A 6 4.06 -0.46 -6.28
C THR A 6 3.51 0.41 -5.18
N LYS A 7 2.51 -0.12 -4.47
CA LYS A 7 1.96 0.47 -3.25
C LYS A 7 2.06 -0.55 -2.12
N SER A 8 2.29 -0.03 -0.92
CA SER A 8 2.25 -0.82 0.30
C SER A 8 0.83 -0.92 0.80
N TYR A 9 0.45 -2.11 1.23
CA TYR A 9 -0.81 -2.43 1.88
C TYR A 9 -0.50 -2.95 3.27
N ALA A 10 -1.23 -2.48 4.27
CA ALA A 10 -1.01 -2.83 5.67
C ALA A 10 -2.23 -3.59 6.21
N CYS A 11 -1.97 -4.71 6.88
CA CYS A 11 -2.96 -5.41 7.68
C CYS A 11 -2.77 -5.00 9.14
N THR A 12 -3.76 -4.31 9.72
CA THR A 12 -3.68 -3.81 11.10
C THR A 12 -3.82 -4.94 12.12
N LYS A 13 -4.62 -5.96 11.82
CA LYS A 13 -4.77 -7.18 12.65
C LYS A 13 -3.48 -7.99 12.75
N CYS A 14 -2.88 -8.31 11.61
CA CYS A 14 -1.66 -9.11 11.55
C CYS A 14 -0.39 -8.28 11.76
N ARG A 15 -0.47 -6.94 11.73
CA ARG A 15 0.69 -6.02 11.74
C ARG A 15 1.74 -6.38 10.70
N LYS A 16 1.26 -6.75 9.50
CA LYS A 16 2.08 -7.15 8.35
C LYS A 16 1.79 -6.23 7.17
N THR A 17 2.82 -6.01 6.37
CA THR A 17 2.74 -5.18 5.17
C THR A 17 3.13 -5.94 3.93
N PHE A 18 2.43 -5.68 2.84
CA PHE A 18 2.68 -6.31 1.56
C PHE A 18 2.81 -5.24 0.49
N LYS A 19 3.80 -5.35 -0.38
CA LYS A 19 3.92 -4.50 -1.55
C LYS A 19 3.20 -5.18 -2.71
N LYS A 20 2.20 -4.54 -3.27
CA LYS A 20 1.56 -4.99 -4.52
C LYS A 20 1.84 -3.97 -5.61
N ARG A 21 1.75 -4.39 -6.87
CA ARG A 21 1.76 -3.41 -7.97
C ARG A 21 0.52 -2.52 -7.81
N ALA A 22 0.56 -1.32 -8.33
CA ALA A 22 -0.58 -0.40 -8.28
C ALA A 22 -0.95 -0.02 -9.69
N PHE A 23 0.06 0.32 -10.50
CA PHE A 23 -0.10 0.57 -11.91
C PHE A 23 0.93 -0.22 -12.69
N ALA A 24 0.53 -0.76 -13.83
CA ALA A 24 1.41 -1.37 -14.80
C ALA A 24 1.38 -0.54 -16.08
N GLN A 25 2.53 -0.43 -16.74
CA GLN A 25 2.68 0.26 -18.01
C GLN A 25 2.72 -0.76 -19.14
N ASP A 26 1.79 -0.63 -20.10
CA ASP A 26 1.74 -1.50 -21.28
C ASP A 26 2.81 -1.11 -22.33
N LYS A 27 2.98 -1.92 -23.37
CA LYS A 27 3.86 -1.68 -24.53
C LYS A 27 3.66 -0.28 -25.14
N LYS A 28 2.43 0.25 -25.09
CA LYS A 28 2.06 1.59 -25.56
C LYS A 28 2.32 2.73 -24.55
N ARG A 29 3.08 2.50 -23.48
CA ARG A 29 3.35 3.45 -22.38
C ARG A 29 2.11 3.93 -21.59
N LYS A 30 0.94 3.34 -21.81
CA LYS A 30 -0.29 3.63 -21.06
C LYS A 30 -0.25 2.97 -19.68
N TRP A 31 -0.60 3.71 -18.65
CA TRP A 31 -0.71 3.22 -17.28
C TRP A 31 -2.13 2.72 -17.00
N SER A 32 -2.25 1.51 -16.47
CA SER A 32 -3.52 0.94 -16.02
C SER A 32 -3.41 0.47 -14.57
N PRO A 33 -4.44 0.70 -13.74
CA PRO A 33 -4.47 0.18 -12.39
C PRO A 33 -4.51 -1.35 -12.42
N THR A 34 -3.70 -1.96 -11.57
CA THR A 34 -3.71 -3.42 -11.38
C THR A 34 -4.69 -3.69 -10.23
N GLY A 35 -5.85 -4.27 -10.56
CA GLY A 35 -6.89 -4.57 -9.56
C GLY A 35 -6.38 -5.64 -8.59
N TYR A 36 -6.32 -5.32 -7.30
CA TYR A 36 -5.87 -6.25 -6.27
C TYR A 36 -6.93 -6.49 -5.22
N SER A 37 -6.95 -7.73 -4.72
CA SER A 37 -7.73 -8.11 -3.55
C SER A 37 -7.19 -7.43 -2.28
N PHE A 38 -8.07 -6.78 -1.54
CA PHE A 38 -7.78 -6.12 -0.26
C PHE A 38 -7.78 -7.11 0.92
N LYS A 39 -7.54 -8.41 0.71
CA LYS A 39 -7.52 -9.41 1.80
C LYS A 39 -6.10 -9.84 2.15
N CYS A 40 -5.83 -9.96 3.44
CA CYS A 40 -4.57 -10.47 3.97
C CYS A 40 -4.50 -11.98 3.82
N THR A 41 -3.44 -12.51 3.22
CA THR A 41 -3.25 -13.95 3.05
C THR A 41 -3.02 -14.70 4.37
N ASN A 42 -2.59 -14.00 5.42
CA ASN A 42 -2.26 -14.63 6.70
C ASN A 42 -3.44 -14.71 7.68
N CYS A 43 -4.36 -13.75 7.63
CA CYS A 43 -5.49 -13.68 8.59
C CYS A 43 -6.85 -13.42 7.94
N GLY A 44 -6.94 -13.40 6.60
CA GLY A 44 -8.19 -13.17 5.86
C GLY A 44 -8.77 -11.75 5.97
N ASN A 45 -8.27 -10.94 6.90
CA ASN A 45 -8.77 -9.61 7.19
C ASN A 45 -8.50 -8.59 6.08
N ILE A 46 -9.29 -7.52 6.11
CA ILE A 46 -9.15 -6.39 5.19
C ILE A 46 -7.78 -5.73 5.38
N MET A 47 -7.15 -5.41 4.26
CA MET A 47 -5.91 -4.67 4.14
C MET A 47 -6.21 -3.24 3.73
N PHE A 48 -5.56 -2.31 4.40
CA PHE A 48 -5.64 -0.90 4.08
C PHE A 48 -4.52 -0.50 3.12
N GLU A 49 -4.84 0.36 2.16
CA GLU A 49 -3.84 0.95 1.28
C GLU A 49 -3.04 1.98 2.07
N ALA A 50 -1.76 1.68 2.33
CA ALA A 50 -0.89 2.57 3.10
C ALA A 50 -0.13 3.57 2.22
N GLY A 51 -0.02 3.33 0.90
CA GLY A 51 0.59 4.25 -0.05
C GLY A 51 1.99 3.83 -0.52
N THR A 52 2.63 4.67 -1.33
CA THR A 52 3.91 4.35 -1.99
C THR A 52 5.13 4.50 -1.07
N ALA A 53 5.03 5.37 -0.07
CA ALA A 53 6.11 5.74 0.84
C ALA A 53 5.99 5.15 2.24
N PHE A 54 5.01 4.27 2.45
CA PHE A 54 4.79 3.66 3.74
C PHE A 54 5.96 2.75 4.15
N LYS A 55 6.54 3.03 5.32
CA LYS A 55 7.50 2.17 5.98
C LYS A 55 6.83 1.49 7.17
N ALA A 56 6.76 0.17 7.10
CA ALA A 56 6.21 -0.64 8.18
C ALA A 56 7.12 -0.55 9.41
N PRO A 57 6.56 -0.27 10.61
CA PRO A 57 7.32 -0.45 11.83
C PRO A 57 7.45 -1.93 12.17
N LYS A 58 8.25 -2.25 13.20
CA LYS A 58 8.40 -3.63 13.69
C LYS A 58 7.03 -4.20 14.07
N GLN A 59 6.79 -5.48 13.75
CA GLN A 59 5.52 -6.16 14.03
C GLN A 59 5.18 -6.18 15.54
N SER A 60 6.21 -6.19 16.40
CA SER A 60 6.08 -6.15 17.86
C SER A 60 5.70 -4.77 18.40
N ASP A 61 5.89 -3.68 17.64
CA ASP A 61 5.60 -2.32 18.08
C ASP A 61 4.10 -1.99 17.99
N LYS A 62 3.34 -2.53 18.94
CA LYS A 62 1.88 -2.37 18.99
C LYS A 62 1.46 -0.90 19.04
N LYS A 63 2.21 -0.04 19.75
CA LYS A 63 1.90 1.38 19.90
C LYS A 63 2.00 2.12 18.57
N GLN A 64 3.05 1.87 17.78
CA GLN A 64 3.17 2.47 16.45
C GLN A 64 2.10 1.93 15.49
N TRP A 65 1.82 0.63 15.55
CA TRP A 65 0.76 0.02 14.73
C TRP A 65 -0.62 0.57 15.02
N GLN A 66 -0.95 0.89 16.27
CA GLN A 66 -2.21 1.53 16.64
C GLN A 66 -2.35 2.93 16.03
N LYS A 67 -1.29 3.74 16.05
CA LYS A 67 -1.29 5.06 15.38
C LYS A 67 -1.50 4.93 13.87
N ILE A 68 -0.82 3.98 13.25
CA ILE A 68 -0.95 3.70 11.82
C ILE A 68 -2.36 3.24 11.49
N GLU A 69 -2.96 2.36 12.30
CA GLU A 69 -4.33 1.90 12.09
C GLU A 69 -5.32 3.07 12.06
N VAL A 70 -5.23 4.00 13.01
CA VAL A 70 -6.07 5.22 13.02
C VAL A 70 -5.85 6.06 11.77
N LEU A 71 -4.60 6.28 11.36
CA LEU A 71 -4.28 7.03 10.14
C LEU A 71 -4.88 6.34 8.90
N LEU A 72 -4.72 5.03 8.76
CA LEU A 72 -5.24 4.28 7.63
C LEU A 72 -6.77 4.25 7.60
N LEU A 73 -7.42 4.13 8.75
CA LEU A 73 -8.88 4.19 8.89
C LEU A 73 -9.43 5.58 8.52
N SER A 74 -8.69 6.65 8.81
CA SER A 74 -9.05 8.01 8.37
C SER A 74 -8.88 8.24 6.85
N GLY A 75 -8.34 7.27 6.12
CA GLY A 75 -8.05 7.38 4.69
C GLY A 75 -6.71 8.05 4.39
N TYR A 76 -5.89 8.31 5.40
CA TYR A 76 -4.54 8.87 5.20
C TYR A 76 -3.65 7.86 4.46
N LYS A 77 -2.93 8.36 3.45
CA LYS A 77 -2.01 7.56 2.63
C LYS A 77 -0.62 8.17 2.66
N PHE A 78 0.37 7.35 3.00
CA PHE A 78 1.78 7.71 2.99
C PHE A 78 2.29 7.71 1.55
N ASN A 79 2.15 8.85 0.87
CA ASN A 79 2.65 9.06 -0.48
C ASN A 79 3.83 10.04 -0.43
N ALA A 80 4.96 9.72 -1.06
CA ALA A 80 6.14 10.60 -1.10
C ALA A 80 6.09 11.61 -2.27
N GLY A 81 4.91 11.93 -2.81
CA GLY A 81 4.76 12.72 -4.04
C GLY A 81 5.14 11.98 -5.33
N TYR A 82 6.05 11.01 -5.28
CA TYR A 82 6.47 10.20 -6.42
C TYR A 82 5.77 8.82 -6.46
N GLY A 83 5.27 8.42 -7.64
CA GLY A 83 4.69 7.09 -7.88
C GLY A 83 3.22 7.05 -8.29
N ASN A 84 2.56 8.20 -8.43
CA ASN A 84 1.32 8.30 -9.18
C ASN A 84 1.60 8.93 -10.55
N PRO A 85 1.57 8.17 -11.66
CA PRO A 85 1.79 8.73 -13.00
C PRO A 85 0.71 9.73 -13.43
N PHE A 86 -0.36 9.90 -12.64
CA PHE A 86 -1.49 10.80 -12.90
C PHE A 86 -1.52 12.05 -12.01
N LYS A 87 -0.65 12.16 -11.00
CA LYS A 87 -0.48 13.42 -10.26
C LYS A 87 0.84 14.06 -10.69
N LYS A 88 0.74 15.20 -11.38
CA LYS A 88 1.86 16.11 -11.64
C LYS A 88 2.34 16.74 -10.33
#